data_AF-B0XX62-F1
#
_entry.id   AF-B0XX62-F1
#
_cell.length_a   1.000
_cell.length_b   1.000
_cell.length_c   1.000
_cell.angle_alpha   90.00
_cell.angle_beta   90.00
_cell.angle_gamma   90.00
#
_symmetry.space_group_name_H-M   'P 1'
#
loop_
_entity.id
_entity.type
_entity.pdbx_description
1 polymer ?
#
loop_
_entity_poly.entity_id
_entity_poly.type
_entity_poly.pdbx_seq_one_letter_code
_entity_poly.pdbx_strand_id
1 'polypeptide(L)'
;MPDMMGFIDTLVPESLASINLWKIATIFLLAVNVKCLPFVWHLAVIPHSKTPTVFLPSITSTYAPLFECDYIMHKSNSTYFTDLDASRSYLLSALCYDGLVTVDRELAAEGKKGMLAAIIGSVTTSFKKEIRIFQEYEVWSRILTWDRKWLYIVTHFMPLWPTGYFCYIDVFKKGRLTIPPERILRASGLMGQDNKEEKREVLPNNVQGHTSDSGVPEDIESEHLKGMKYAESWNQLDSLHEELLKQDELVNGVLALNHFGDISLPWKRFTTA
;
A
#
# COMPACT_ATOMS: atom_id res chain seq x y z
N MET A 1 30.63 -65.10 -19.68
CA MET A 1 29.76 -63.91 -19.86
C MET A 1 30.44 -62.77 -19.12
N PRO A 2 31.02 -61.79 -19.83
CA PRO A 2 31.68 -60.67 -19.17
C PRO A 2 30.65 -59.65 -18.67
N ASP A 3 30.99 -59.07 -17.53
CA ASP A 3 30.25 -58.17 -16.67
C ASP A 3 29.48 -57.06 -17.39
N MET A 4 28.15 -57.12 -17.33
CA MET A 4 27.24 -56.08 -17.83
C MET A 4 27.03 -54.95 -16.81
N MET A 5 27.87 -54.87 -15.77
CA MET A 5 27.85 -53.77 -14.79
C MET A 5 28.88 -52.67 -15.09
N GLY A 6 29.92 -52.93 -15.90
CA GLY A 6 30.99 -51.95 -16.18
C GLY A 6 30.66 -50.89 -17.25
N PHE A 7 29.51 -50.99 -17.92
CA PHE A 7 29.17 -50.14 -19.07
C PHE A 7 28.22 -48.97 -18.74
N ILE A 8 27.65 -48.95 -17.53
CA ILE A 8 26.73 -47.88 -17.11
C ILE A 8 27.50 -46.70 -16.49
N ASP A 9 28.69 -46.94 -15.94
CA ASP A 9 29.54 -45.90 -15.35
C ASP A 9 30.26 -45.02 -16.40
N THR A 10 30.17 -45.35 -17.69
CA THR A 10 30.93 -44.68 -18.77
C THR A 10 30.14 -43.61 -19.53
N LEU A 11 28.87 -43.35 -19.16
CA LEU A 11 27.96 -42.47 -19.91
C LEU A 11 27.56 -41.18 -19.18
N VAL A 12 28.10 -40.92 -17.98
CA VAL A 12 27.93 -39.62 -17.33
C VAL A 12 29.25 -38.85 -17.45
N PRO A 13 29.33 -37.81 -18.30
CA PRO A 13 30.48 -36.92 -18.34
C PRO A 13 30.80 -36.43 -16.93
N GLU A 14 32.07 -36.50 -16.48
CA GLU A 14 32.49 -35.98 -15.16
C GLU A 14 32.09 -34.51 -14.94
N SER A 15 31.85 -33.76 -16.02
CA SER A 15 31.29 -32.42 -16.00
C SER A 15 29.86 -32.35 -15.43
N LEU A 16 29.03 -33.37 -15.61
CA LEU A 16 27.68 -33.49 -15.03
C LEU A 16 27.74 -33.95 -13.56
N ALA A 17 28.74 -34.75 -13.18
CA ALA A 17 28.98 -35.15 -11.79
C ALA A 17 29.47 -33.98 -10.90
N SER A 18 30.08 -32.95 -11.50
CA SER A 18 30.48 -31.72 -10.80
C SER A 18 29.35 -30.72 -10.55
N ILE A 19 28.15 -30.98 -11.08
CA ILE A 19 27.01 -30.10 -10.85
C ILE A 19 26.48 -30.38 -9.45
N ASN A 20 26.90 -29.51 -8.54
CA ASN A 20 26.46 -29.51 -7.17
C ASN A 20 24.93 -29.36 -7.10
N LEU A 21 24.22 -30.46 -6.90
CA LEU A 21 22.75 -30.50 -6.87
C LEU A 21 22.15 -29.47 -5.91
N TRP A 22 22.81 -29.25 -4.77
CA TRP A 22 22.41 -28.23 -3.81
C TRP A 22 22.50 -26.81 -4.39
N LYS A 23 23.51 -26.49 -5.23
CA LYS A 23 23.61 -25.19 -5.91
C LYS A 23 22.50 -25.01 -6.93
N ILE A 24 22.16 -26.06 -7.69
CA ILE A 24 21.02 -26.02 -8.61
C ILE A 24 19.73 -25.77 -7.83
N ALA A 25 19.51 -26.51 -6.75
CA ALA A 25 18.33 -26.35 -5.91
C ALA A 25 18.25 -24.94 -5.30
N THR A 26 19.37 -24.39 -4.83
CA THR A 26 19.45 -23.01 -4.35
C THR A 26 19.13 -22.00 -5.45
N ILE A 27 19.71 -22.12 -6.64
CA ILE A 27 19.45 -21.21 -7.77
C ILE A 27 17.98 -21.28 -8.17
N PHE A 28 17.41 -22.49 -8.27
CA PHE A 28 15.99 -22.68 -8.56
C PHE A 28 15.10 -22.03 -7.50
N LEU A 29 15.40 -22.25 -6.21
CA LEU A 29 14.65 -21.66 -5.11
C LEU A 29 14.71 -20.13 -5.12
N LEU A 30 15.88 -19.55 -5.40
CA LEU A 30 16.05 -18.10 -5.54
C LEU A 30 15.31 -17.56 -6.77
N ALA A 31 15.31 -18.29 -7.89
CA ALA A 31 14.60 -17.88 -9.10
C ALA A 31 13.08 -17.85 -8.90
N VAL A 32 12.51 -18.89 -8.29
CA VAL A 32 11.08 -18.97 -7.98
C VAL A 32 10.65 -17.87 -7.01
N ASN A 33 11.55 -17.45 -6.11
CA ASN A 33 11.31 -16.42 -5.10
C ASN A 33 12.06 -15.11 -5.40
N VAL A 34 12.34 -14.81 -6.67
CA VAL A 34 13.12 -13.62 -7.06
C VAL A 34 12.50 -12.33 -6.49
N LYS A 35 11.17 -12.27 -6.43
CA LYS A 35 10.39 -11.17 -5.84
C LYS A 35 10.72 -10.91 -4.36
N CYS A 36 11.09 -11.95 -3.62
CA CYS A 36 11.42 -11.88 -2.20
C CYS A 36 12.89 -11.53 -1.94
N LEU A 37 13.71 -11.35 -2.99
CA LEU A 37 15.11 -10.98 -2.83
C LEU A 37 15.23 -9.50 -2.45
N PRO A 38 16.25 -9.14 -1.65
CA PRO A 38 16.55 -7.76 -1.34
C PRO A 38 16.63 -6.91 -2.61
N PHE A 39 16.12 -5.68 -2.53
CA PHE A 39 16.11 -4.68 -3.58
C PHE A 39 15.22 -4.92 -4.80
N VAL A 40 14.79 -6.15 -5.09
CA VAL A 40 13.88 -6.43 -6.22
C VAL A 40 12.56 -5.67 -6.06
N TRP A 41 12.08 -5.58 -4.82
CA TRP A 41 10.93 -4.77 -4.42
C TRP A 41 11.01 -3.29 -4.88
N HIS A 42 12.20 -2.67 -4.92
CA HIS A 42 12.32 -1.25 -5.31
C HIS A 42 12.02 -1.02 -6.80
N LEU A 43 12.22 -2.03 -7.64
CA LEU A 43 11.91 -1.94 -9.06
C LEU A 43 10.39 -1.81 -9.29
N ALA A 44 9.58 -2.42 -8.41
CA ALA A 44 8.12 -2.34 -8.48
C ALA A 44 7.56 -0.94 -8.17
N VAL A 45 8.36 -0.06 -7.58
CA VAL A 45 7.94 1.29 -7.17
C VAL A 45 8.22 2.34 -8.26
N ILE A 46 9.08 2.03 -9.24
CA ILE A 46 9.44 2.99 -10.29
C ILE A 46 8.27 3.14 -11.27
N PRO A 47 7.66 4.33 -11.37
CA PRO A 47 6.56 4.56 -12.30
C PRO A 47 7.08 4.56 -13.74
N HIS A 48 6.48 3.71 -14.59
CA HIS A 48 6.85 3.60 -16.01
C HIS A 48 5.92 4.42 -16.93
N SER A 49 4.78 4.90 -16.40
CA SER A 49 3.82 5.74 -17.12
C SER A 49 3.17 6.72 -16.15
N LYS A 50 2.86 7.94 -16.62
CA LYS A 50 1.99 8.87 -15.89
C LYS A 50 0.54 8.41 -16.07
N THR A 51 -0.19 8.21 -14.98
CA THR A 51 -1.64 8.01 -15.01
C THR A 51 -2.32 9.38 -15.12
N PRO A 52 -3.20 9.62 -16.11
CA PRO A 52 -3.62 10.98 -16.46
C PRO A 52 -4.65 11.62 -15.52
N THR A 53 -5.20 10.91 -14.52
CA THR A 53 -6.32 11.39 -13.70
C THR A 53 -6.26 10.89 -12.25
N VAL A 54 -6.67 11.73 -11.29
CA VAL A 54 -6.62 11.52 -9.82
C VAL A 54 -7.21 10.16 -9.38
N PHE A 55 -8.38 9.80 -9.91
CA PHE A 55 -9.17 8.66 -9.42
C PHE A 55 -8.99 7.37 -10.23
N LEU A 56 -8.20 7.40 -11.29
CA LEU A 56 -8.00 6.23 -12.13
C LEU A 56 -7.09 5.23 -11.42
N PRO A 57 -7.42 3.92 -11.45
CA PRO A 57 -6.60 2.93 -10.79
C PRO A 57 -5.27 2.73 -11.53
N SER A 58 -4.21 2.59 -10.73
CA SER A 58 -2.98 1.94 -11.15
C SER A 58 -3.17 0.43 -11.01
N ILE A 59 -2.85 -0.31 -12.07
CA ILE A 59 -2.99 -1.76 -12.13
C ILE A 59 -1.59 -2.36 -12.24
N THR A 60 -1.26 -3.25 -11.30
CA THR A 60 0.01 -3.98 -11.30
C THR A 60 -0.27 -5.49 -11.27
N SER A 61 0.23 -6.22 -12.26
CA SER A 61 0.14 -7.69 -12.29
C SER A 61 1.30 -8.31 -11.52
N THR A 62 1.02 -9.32 -10.69
CA THR A 62 2.00 -10.01 -9.85
C THR A 62 1.54 -11.44 -9.56
N TYR A 63 2.33 -12.19 -8.80
CA TYR A 63 2.02 -13.57 -8.41
C TYR A 63 2.45 -13.82 -6.95
N ALA A 64 1.97 -14.94 -6.38
CA ALA A 64 2.34 -15.40 -5.04
C ALA A 64 3.50 -16.41 -5.08
N PRO A 65 4.76 -16.00 -4.86
CA PRO A 65 5.88 -16.92 -4.74
C PRO A 65 5.74 -17.79 -3.49
N LEU A 66 6.49 -18.90 -3.46
CA LEU A 66 6.47 -19.87 -2.36
C LEU A 66 6.76 -19.22 -1.00
N PHE A 67 7.70 -18.27 -0.93
CA PHE A 67 8.10 -17.59 0.31
C PHE A 67 7.10 -16.55 0.81
N GLU A 68 6.08 -16.22 0.01
CA GLU A 68 4.95 -15.41 0.46
C GLU A 68 3.79 -16.28 0.99
N CYS A 69 3.87 -17.59 0.86
CA CYS A 69 2.84 -18.51 1.33
C CYS A 69 3.09 -18.97 2.77
N ASP A 70 2.01 -19.25 3.49
CA ASP A 70 2.07 -19.84 4.83
C ASP A 70 2.01 -21.38 4.80
N TYR A 71 1.83 -21.98 5.98
CA TYR A 71 1.74 -23.43 6.15
C TYR A 71 0.55 -24.08 5.44
N ILE A 72 -0.51 -23.31 5.13
CA ILE A 72 -1.71 -23.77 4.41
C ILE A 72 -1.49 -23.68 2.88
N MET A 73 -0.32 -23.20 2.43
CA MET A 73 0.03 -23.09 1.02
C MET A 73 -0.84 -22.09 0.23
N HIS A 74 -1.39 -21.10 0.94
CA HIS A 74 -1.91 -19.89 0.35
C HIS A 74 -1.07 -18.68 0.77
N LYS A 75 -1.18 -17.59 0.02
CA LYS A 75 -0.50 -16.33 0.35
C LYS A 75 -0.84 -15.94 1.79
N SER A 76 0.19 -15.77 2.61
CA SER A 76 0.04 -15.40 4.01
C SER A 76 -0.60 -14.02 4.11
N ASN A 77 -1.53 -13.85 5.04
CA ASN A 77 -2.24 -12.58 5.26
C ASN A 77 -1.29 -11.39 5.41
N SER A 78 -0.13 -11.57 6.05
CA SER A 78 0.86 -10.52 6.24
C SER A 78 1.55 -10.09 4.94
N THR A 79 1.67 -10.98 3.96
CA THR A 79 2.40 -10.70 2.72
C THR A 79 1.56 -9.94 1.70
N TYR A 80 0.25 -9.84 1.90
CA TYR A 80 -0.59 -8.90 1.12
C TYR A 80 -0.11 -7.47 1.30
N PHE A 81 0.35 -7.11 2.50
CA PHE A 81 0.86 -5.76 2.78
C PHE A 81 2.10 -5.42 1.95
N THR A 82 2.91 -6.40 1.55
CA THR A 82 4.05 -6.18 0.66
C THR A 82 3.59 -5.68 -0.71
N ASP A 83 2.69 -6.40 -1.37
CA ASP A 83 2.18 -5.98 -2.70
C ASP A 83 1.36 -4.69 -2.62
N LEU A 84 0.63 -4.55 -1.52
CA LEU A 84 -0.19 -3.40 -1.21
C LEU A 84 0.68 -2.13 -1.03
N ASP A 85 1.79 -2.19 -0.29
CA ASP A 85 2.71 -1.06 -0.13
C ASP A 85 3.46 -0.74 -1.44
N ALA A 86 3.77 -1.74 -2.26
CA ALA A 86 4.40 -1.53 -3.58
C ALA A 86 3.46 -0.73 -4.47
N SER A 87 2.22 -1.19 -4.60
CA SER A 87 1.20 -0.57 -5.43
C SER A 87 0.84 0.84 -4.96
N ARG A 88 0.75 1.05 -3.64
CA ARG A 88 0.55 2.38 -3.05
C ARG A 88 1.71 3.33 -3.37
N SER A 89 2.95 2.86 -3.20
CA SER A 89 4.15 3.66 -3.48
C SER A 89 4.29 3.99 -4.96
N TYR A 90 3.95 3.04 -5.84
CA TYR A 90 3.88 3.26 -7.29
C TYR A 90 2.85 4.33 -7.62
N LEU A 91 1.62 4.20 -7.11
CA LEU A 91 0.52 5.16 -7.34
C LEU A 91 0.92 6.58 -6.92
N LEU A 92 1.45 6.73 -5.71
CA LEU A 92 1.90 8.04 -5.19
C LEU A 92 3.08 8.60 -5.97
N SER A 93 4.02 7.75 -6.41
CA SER A 93 5.14 8.20 -7.25
C SER A 93 4.66 8.64 -8.63
N ALA A 94 3.67 7.95 -9.22
CA ALA A 94 3.12 8.31 -10.51
C ALA A 94 2.31 9.60 -10.47
N LEU A 95 1.48 9.79 -9.43
CA LEU A 95 0.56 10.92 -9.31
C LEU A 95 1.15 12.14 -8.61
N CYS A 96 1.86 11.94 -7.50
CA CYS A 96 2.21 13.03 -6.58
C CYS A 96 3.67 13.47 -6.71
N TYR A 97 4.53 12.81 -7.49
CA TYR A 97 5.96 13.13 -7.54
C TYR A 97 6.24 14.58 -7.94
N ASP A 98 5.60 15.06 -9.02
CA ASP A 98 5.78 16.43 -9.51
C ASP A 98 5.36 17.47 -8.45
N GLY A 99 4.23 17.24 -7.78
CA GLY A 99 3.76 18.11 -6.69
C GLY A 99 4.59 18.01 -5.41
N LEU A 100 5.09 16.83 -5.06
CA LEU A 100 5.99 16.63 -3.92
C LEU A 100 7.29 17.41 -4.14
N VAL A 101 7.90 17.33 -5.31
CA VAL A 101 9.12 18.09 -5.63
C VAL A 101 8.88 19.60 -5.57
N THR A 102 7.74 20.04 -6.12
CA THR A 102 7.38 21.47 -6.15
C THR A 102 7.17 22.02 -4.74
N VAL A 103 6.32 21.35 -3.94
CA VAL A 103 6.01 21.75 -2.57
C VAL A 103 7.22 21.59 -1.65
N ASP A 104 8.07 20.58 -1.87
CA ASP A 104 9.32 20.45 -1.11
C ASP A 104 10.25 21.65 -1.33
N ARG A 105 10.42 22.08 -2.59
CA ARG A 105 11.22 23.27 -2.93
C ARG A 105 10.65 24.56 -2.32
N GLU A 106 9.34 24.77 -2.41
CA GLU A 106 8.66 25.92 -1.80
C GLU A 106 8.90 25.97 -0.28
N LEU A 107 8.62 24.86 0.41
CA LEU A 107 8.78 24.78 1.86
C LEU A 107 10.25 24.88 2.29
N ALA A 108 11.18 24.39 1.46
CA ALA A 108 12.61 24.56 1.70
C ALA A 108 13.02 26.04 1.59
N ALA A 109 12.47 26.79 0.61
CA ALA A 109 12.67 28.23 0.48
C ALA A 109 12.09 29.01 1.66
N GLU A 110 10.97 28.56 2.24
CA GLU A 110 10.42 29.08 3.49
C GLU A 110 11.23 28.71 4.75
N GLY A 111 12.34 27.97 4.60
CA GLY A 111 13.21 27.55 5.70
C GLY A 111 12.69 26.35 6.50
N LYS A 112 11.66 25.62 6.02
CA LYS A 112 11.19 24.40 6.66
C LYS A 112 12.17 23.25 6.36
N LYS A 113 12.68 22.63 7.42
CA LYS A 113 13.62 21.50 7.35
C LYS A 113 12.89 20.15 7.45
N GLY A 114 13.46 19.13 6.83
CA GLY A 114 13.00 17.74 6.91
C GLY A 114 12.64 17.17 5.55
N MET A 115 12.65 15.84 5.46
CA MET A 115 12.22 15.11 4.27
C MET A 115 10.70 15.21 4.13
N LEU A 116 10.23 15.52 2.93
CA LEU A 116 8.82 15.41 2.57
C LEU A 116 8.53 13.96 2.15
N ALA A 117 7.62 13.30 2.86
CA ALA A 117 7.20 11.93 2.55
C ALA A 117 5.71 11.72 2.85
N ALA A 118 5.09 10.80 2.11
CA ALA A 118 3.81 10.21 2.47
C ALA A 118 4.04 9.16 3.56
N ILE A 119 3.45 9.35 4.73
CA ILE A 119 3.57 8.47 5.89
C ILE A 119 2.23 7.77 6.10
N ILE A 120 2.25 6.45 6.27
CA ILE A 120 1.05 5.66 6.56
C ILE A 120 0.55 6.04 7.97
N GLY A 121 -0.71 6.43 8.07
CA GLY A 121 -1.41 6.71 9.32
C GLY A 121 -2.17 5.49 9.86
N SER A 122 -2.89 4.79 8.99
CA SER A 122 -3.65 3.58 9.31
C SER A 122 -3.84 2.71 8.07
N VAL A 123 -4.10 1.42 8.29
CA VAL A 123 -4.45 0.45 7.25
C VAL A 123 -5.58 -0.45 7.74
N THR A 124 -6.61 -0.62 6.93
CA THR A 124 -7.73 -1.52 7.19
C THR A 124 -7.86 -2.50 6.05
N THR A 125 -7.99 -3.79 6.38
CA THR A 125 -7.93 -4.87 5.38
C THR A 125 -9.07 -5.85 5.58
N SER A 126 -9.63 -6.34 4.48
CA SER A 126 -10.67 -7.37 4.49
C SER A 126 -10.28 -8.50 3.54
N PHE A 127 -9.99 -9.67 4.12
CA PHE A 127 -9.68 -10.88 3.38
C PHE A 127 -10.97 -11.62 3.05
N LYS A 128 -11.22 -11.87 1.76
CA LYS A 128 -12.44 -12.55 1.30
C LYS A 128 -12.17 -13.94 0.72
N LYS A 129 -11.17 -14.01 -0.15
CA LYS A 129 -10.75 -15.25 -0.81
C LYS A 129 -9.24 -15.32 -0.81
N GLU A 130 -8.72 -16.52 -0.65
CA GLU A 130 -7.29 -16.79 -0.64
C GLU A 130 -6.70 -16.75 -2.07
N ILE A 131 -5.44 -16.35 -2.16
CA ILE A 131 -4.60 -16.47 -3.36
C ILE A 131 -3.71 -17.68 -3.17
N ARG A 132 -3.77 -18.63 -4.11
CA ARG A 132 -2.99 -19.87 -4.05
C ARG A 132 -1.53 -19.63 -4.41
N ILE A 133 -0.68 -20.57 -4.03
CA ILE A 133 0.71 -20.58 -4.45
C ILE A 133 0.84 -20.50 -5.99
N PHE A 134 1.74 -19.65 -6.45
CA PHE A 134 2.00 -19.33 -7.86
C PHE A 134 0.81 -18.82 -8.66
N GLN A 135 -0.29 -18.47 -7.99
CA GLN A 135 -1.42 -17.85 -8.66
C GLN A 135 -1.07 -16.41 -9.03
N GLU A 136 -1.35 -16.07 -10.28
CA GLU A 136 -1.28 -14.70 -10.78
C GLU A 136 -2.51 -13.90 -10.37
N TYR A 137 -2.32 -12.62 -10.11
CA TYR A 137 -3.37 -11.68 -9.75
C TYR A 137 -2.95 -10.25 -10.05
N GLU A 138 -3.94 -9.36 -10.13
CA GLU A 138 -3.72 -7.94 -10.31
C GLU A 138 -3.99 -7.18 -9.01
N VAL A 139 -3.26 -6.09 -8.82
CA VAL A 139 -3.42 -5.16 -7.69
C VAL A 139 -3.85 -3.82 -8.26
N TRP A 140 -5.09 -3.43 -7.95
CA TRP A 140 -5.72 -2.22 -8.46
C TRP A 140 -5.78 -1.17 -7.34
N SER A 141 -4.88 -0.19 -7.36
CA SER A 141 -4.82 0.88 -6.36
C SER A 141 -5.28 2.21 -6.94
N ARG A 142 -6.14 2.93 -6.23
CA ARG A 142 -6.60 4.27 -6.61
C ARG A 142 -6.80 5.17 -5.42
N ILE A 143 -6.70 6.47 -5.62
CA ILE A 143 -7.17 7.45 -4.64
C ILE A 143 -8.69 7.31 -4.54
N LEU A 144 -9.19 7.15 -3.31
CA LEU A 144 -10.62 7.17 -3.04
C LEU A 144 -11.12 8.59 -2.80
N THR A 145 -10.42 9.32 -1.92
CA THR A 145 -10.77 10.68 -1.49
C THR A 145 -9.63 11.27 -0.64
N TRP A 146 -9.74 12.50 -0.17
CA TRP A 146 -8.78 13.14 0.75
C TRP A 146 -9.45 14.15 1.66
N ASP A 147 -9.05 14.28 2.91
CA ASP A 147 -9.49 15.39 3.76
C ASP A 147 -8.38 16.46 3.89
N ARG A 148 -8.46 17.30 4.92
CA ARG A 148 -7.44 18.34 5.20
C ARG A 148 -6.08 17.80 5.63
N LYS A 149 -6.00 16.55 6.07
CA LYS A 149 -4.83 15.90 6.68
C LYS A 149 -4.47 14.58 5.99
N TRP A 150 -5.45 13.81 5.58
CA TRP A 150 -5.36 12.41 5.19
C TRP A 150 -5.74 12.21 3.73
N LEU A 151 -4.97 11.38 3.03
CA LEU A 151 -5.26 10.86 1.71
C LEU A 151 -5.74 9.42 1.85
N TYR A 152 -6.93 9.11 1.33
CA TYR A 152 -7.52 7.80 1.39
C TYR A 152 -7.26 7.05 0.08
N ILE A 153 -6.61 5.89 0.16
CA ILE A 153 -6.29 5.04 -1.00
C ILE A 153 -6.97 3.69 -0.82
N VAL A 154 -7.66 3.24 -1.85
CA VAL A 154 -8.28 1.90 -1.87
C VAL A 154 -7.54 1.01 -2.86
N THR A 155 -7.28 -0.23 -2.45
CA THR A 155 -6.63 -1.26 -3.26
C THR A 155 -7.45 -2.53 -3.29
N HIS A 156 -7.53 -3.14 -4.48
CA HIS A 156 -8.24 -4.38 -4.73
C HIS A 156 -7.28 -5.42 -5.27
N PHE A 157 -7.37 -6.65 -4.76
CA PHE A 157 -6.65 -7.78 -5.33
C PHE A 157 -7.61 -8.56 -6.24
N MET A 158 -7.25 -8.74 -7.50
CA MET A 158 -8.09 -9.32 -8.53
C MET A 158 -7.40 -10.52 -9.20
N PRO A 159 -7.66 -11.75 -8.73
CA PRO A 159 -7.25 -12.96 -9.44
C PRO A 159 -8.21 -13.41 -10.56
N LEU A 160 -9.43 -12.84 -10.65
CA LEU A 160 -10.48 -13.04 -11.69
C LEU A 160 -11.84 -12.46 -11.21
N TRP A 161 -12.01 -12.28 -9.89
CA TRP A 161 -13.14 -11.60 -9.22
C TRP A 161 -12.62 -10.84 -7.98
N PRO A 162 -13.30 -9.79 -7.48
CA PRO A 162 -12.79 -8.94 -6.40
C PRO A 162 -12.48 -9.75 -5.14
N THR A 163 -11.19 -9.94 -4.87
CA THR A 163 -10.68 -10.76 -3.77
C THR A 163 -10.24 -9.81 -2.65
N GLY A 164 -11.23 -9.27 -1.95
CA GLY A 164 -11.01 -8.37 -0.81
C GLY A 164 -10.79 -6.90 -1.19
N TYR A 165 -10.90 -6.05 -0.17
CA TYR A 165 -10.67 -4.61 -0.25
C TYR A 165 -9.66 -4.22 0.82
N PHE A 166 -8.73 -3.35 0.46
CA PHE A 166 -7.73 -2.78 1.35
C PHE A 166 -7.86 -1.26 1.30
N CYS A 167 -7.90 -0.60 2.45
CA CYS A 167 -7.92 0.86 2.54
C CYS A 167 -6.74 1.38 3.36
N TYR A 168 -6.12 2.44 2.86
CA TYR A 168 -5.09 3.21 3.55
C TYR A 168 -5.55 4.61 3.89
N ILE A 169 -4.93 5.12 4.93
CA ILE A 169 -4.95 6.53 5.29
C ILE A 169 -3.51 7.01 5.32
N ASP A 170 -3.11 7.81 4.34
CA ASP A 170 -1.77 8.39 4.23
C ASP A 170 -1.77 9.86 4.66
N VAL A 171 -0.69 10.33 5.28
CA VAL A 171 -0.47 11.76 5.59
C VAL A 171 0.83 12.24 4.98
N PHE A 172 0.79 13.36 4.28
CA PHE A 172 2.00 14.01 3.80
C PHE A 172 2.64 14.81 4.93
N LYS A 173 3.92 14.55 5.20
CA LYS A 173 4.68 15.23 6.24
C LYS A 173 6.01 15.72 5.73
N LYS A 174 6.36 16.96 6.07
CA LYS A 174 7.72 17.51 6.00
C LYS A 174 8.27 17.67 7.41
N GLY A 175 9.06 16.68 7.85
CA GLY A 175 9.46 16.59 9.26
C GLY A 175 8.24 16.45 10.19
N ARG A 176 7.96 17.48 11.00
CA ARG A 176 6.77 17.54 11.89
C ARG A 176 5.57 18.28 11.29
N LEU A 177 5.74 18.91 10.14
CA LEU A 177 4.68 19.67 9.47
C LEU A 177 3.81 18.73 8.64
N THR A 178 2.51 18.70 8.93
CA THR A 178 1.50 18.05 8.08
C THR A 178 1.15 18.95 6.90
N ILE A 179 1.13 18.39 5.69
CA ILE A 179 0.76 19.08 4.47
C ILE A 179 -0.58 18.51 3.96
N PRO A 180 -1.58 19.34 3.65
CA PRO A 180 -2.83 18.88 3.09
C PRO A 180 -2.62 18.15 1.75
N PRO A 181 -3.23 16.98 1.53
CA PRO A 181 -3.13 16.25 0.26
C PRO A 181 -3.52 17.09 -0.96
N GLU A 182 -4.56 17.91 -0.82
CA GLU A 182 -5.05 18.79 -1.90
C GLU A 182 -3.94 19.71 -2.44
N ARG A 183 -3.05 20.22 -1.58
CA ARG A 183 -1.90 21.04 -2.02
C ARG A 183 -0.96 20.25 -2.93
N ILE A 184 -0.68 19.00 -2.59
CA ILE A 184 0.20 18.13 -3.38
C ILE A 184 -0.47 17.76 -4.71
N LEU A 185 -1.76 17.40 -4.69
CA LEU A 185 -2.53 17.06 -5.89
C LEU A 185 -2.63 18.25 -6.85
N ARG A 186 -2.87 19.45 -6.32
CA ARG A 186 -2.90 20.70 -7.09
C ARG A 186 -1.54 21.02 -7.70
N ALA A 187 -0.47 20.94 -6.90
CA ALA A 187 0.90 21.15 -7.39
C ALA A 187 1.34 20.10 -8.41
N SER A 188 0.73 18.90 -8.40
CA SER A 188 0.96 17.85 -9.41
C SER A 188 0.16 18.07 -10.70
N GLY A 189 -0.61 19.16 -10.79
CA GLY A 189 -1.43 19.48 -11.97
C GLY A 189 -2.70 18.62 -12.12
N LEU A 190 -3.06 17.85 -11.09
CA LEU A 190 -4.16 16.89 -11.16
C LEU A 190 -5.54 17.51 -10.88
N MET A 191 -5.59 18.76 -10.40
CA MET A 191 -6.81 19.46 -9.99
C MET A 191 -7.23 20.55 -10.99
N GLY A 192 -6.73 20.50 -12.22
CA GLY A 192 -6.89 21.56 -13.23
C GLY A 192 -5.87 22.68 -13.07
N GLN A 193 -5.31 23.14 -14.18
CA GLN A 193 -4.54 24.39 -14.20
C GLN A 193 -5.53 25.56 -14.21
N ASP A 194 -5.33 26.54 -13.33
CA ASP A 194 -5.78 27.90 -13.60
C ASP A 194 -5.04 28.38 -14.85
N ASN A 195 -5.55 28.07 -16.04
CA ASN A 195 -5.08 28.64 -17.30
C ASN A 195 -5.44 30.13 -17.32
N LYS A 196 -4.70 30.93 -16.55
CA LYS A 196 -4.63 32.39 -16.66
C LYS A 196 -3.47 32.82 -17.54
N GLU A 197 -3.14 32.07 -18.59
CA GLU A 197 -2.17 32.49 -19.59
C GLU A 197 -2.37 31.70 -20.89
N GLU A 198 -3.47 31.99 -21.60
CA GLU A 198 -3.63 31.92 -23.08
C GLU A 198 -5.11 31.79 -23.45
N LYS A 199 -5.79 32.94 -23.55
CA LYS A 199 -6.85 33.24 -24.54
C LYS A 199 -7.31 34.68 -24.33
N ARG A 200 -6.48 35.63 -24.75
CA ARG A 200 -6.99 36.93 -25.23
C ARG A 200 -7.48 36.72 -26.66
N GLU A 201 -8.62 36.05 -26.82
CA GLU A 201 -9.45 36.23 -28.01
C GLU A 201 -10.87 36.59 -27.55
N VAL A 202 -11.37 37.64 -28.18
CA VAL A 202 -12.53 38.43 -27.79
C VAL A 202 -13.81 37.78 -28.33
N LEU A 203 -14.92 37.92 -27.57
CA LEU A 203 -16.37 37.70 -27.86
C LEU A 203 -17.04 36.41 -27.35
N PRO A 204 -18.36 36.44 -27.04
CA PRO A 204 -19.01 37.25 -26.01
C PRO A 204 -19.87 36.38 -25.04
N ASN A 205 -20.26 37.00 -23.93
CA ASN A 205 -21.21 36.55 -22.90
C ASN A 205 -22.13 35.37 -23.23
N ASN A 206 -22.04 34.31 -22.41
CA ASN A 206 -23.11 33.85 -21.52
C ASN A 206 -23.05 32.32 -21.31
N VAL A 207 -22.18 31.86 -20.41
CA VAL A 207 -22.39 30.64 -19.63
C VAL A 207 -21.80 30.90 -18.25
N GLN A 208 -22.66 31.17 -17.29
CA GLN A 208 -22.29 31.32 -15.89
C GLN A 208 -22.05 29.92 -15.33
N GLY A 209 -20.86 29.37 -15.59
CA GLY A 209 -20.36 28.17 -14.92
C GLY A 209 -20.13 28.52 -13.45
N HIS A 210 -20.85 27.82 -12.57
CA HIS A 210 -20.81 28.06 -11.14
C HIS A 210 -19.52 27.42 -10.59
N THR A 211 -18.40 28.12 -10.70
CA THR A 211 -17.16 27.66 -10.06
C THR A 211 -17.38 27.58 -8.55
N SER A 212 -17.30 26.39 -7.98
CA SER A 212 -17.28 26.16 -6.54
C SER A 212 -16.14 26.96 -5.89
N ASP A 213 -16.37 27.40 -4.66
CA ASP A 213 -15.50 28.29 -3.85
C ASP A 213 -14.06 27.74 -3.62
N SER A 214 -13.76 26.51 -4.05
CA SER A 214 -12.48 25.80 -3.86
C SER A 214 -11.55 25.80 -5.08
N GLY A 215 -12.03 26.15 -6.28
CA GLY A 215 -11.25 26.08 -7.53
C GLY A 215 -10.99 24.65 -8.02
N VAL A 216 -11.76 23.66 -7.55
CA VAL A 216 -11.69 22.26 -7.98
C VAL A 216 -12.74 21.98 -9.06
N PRO A 217 -12.40 21.31 -10.18
CA PRO A 217 -13.36 20.88 -11.19
C PRO A 217 -14.55 20.10 -10.58
N GLU A 218 -15.78 20.39 -11.03
CA GLU A 218 -17.00 19.79 -10.46
C GLU A 218 -17.03 18.26 -10.54
N ASP A 219 -16.46 17.68 -11.60
CA ASP A 219 -16.33 16.24 -11.78
C ASP A 219 -15.41 15.61 -10.72
N ILE A 220 -14.27 16.24 -10.46
CA ILE A 220 -13.32 15.82 -9.42
C ILE A 220 -13.96 15.95 -8.04
N GLU A 221 -14.64 17.07 -7.77
CA GLU A 221 -15.32 17.31 -6.50
C GLU A 221 -16.45 16.28 -6.26
N SER A 222 -17.19 15.91 -7.32
CA SER A 222 -18.27 14.93 -7.21
C SER A 222 -17.76 13.53 -6.83
N GLU A 223 -16.66 13.06 -7.44
CA GLU A 223 -16.05 11.77 -7.07
C GLU A 223 -15.35 11.87 -5.70
N HIS A 224 -14.76 13.01 -5.38
CA HIS A 224 -14.17 13.29 -4.07
C HIS A 224 -15.19 13.12 -2.92
N LEU A 225 -16.36 13.76 -3.05
CA LEU A 225 -17.46 13.69 -2.06
C LEU A 225 -18.06 12.28 -1.97
N LYS A 226 -18.20 11.59 -3.11
CA LYS A 226 -18.65 10.19 -3.13
C LYS A 226 -17.70 9.27 -2.37
N GLY A 227 -16.38 9.47 -2.52
CA GLY A 227 -15.37 8.75 -1.74
C GLY A 227 -15.38 9.12 -0.26
N MET A 228 -15.64 10.39 0.07
CA MET A 228 -15.69 10.89 1.46
C MET A 228 -16.73 10.15 2.31
N LYS A 229 -17.91 9.84 1.73
CA LYS A 229 -18.93 9.03 2.40
C LYS A 229 -18.40 7.69 2.94
N TYR A 230 -17.52 7.02 2.20
CA TYR A 230 -16.93 5.76 2.62
C TYR A 230 -15.79 5.97 3.62
N ALA A 231 -14.98 7.03 3.45
CA ALA A 231 -13.93 7.41 4.39
C ALA A 231 -14.48 7.73 5.79
N GLU A 232 -15.59 8.45 5.86
CA GLU A 232 -16.28 8.74 7.12
C GLU A 232 -16.72 7.48 7.86
N SER A 233 -17.15 6.45 7.13
CA SER A 233 -17.55 5.17 7.72
C SER A 233 -16.35 4.46 8.39
N TRP A 234 -15.14 4.62 7.86
CA TRP A 234 -13.92 4.09 8.52
C TRP A 234 -13.48 4.95 9.70
N ASN A 235 -13.57 6.28 9.60
CA ASN A 235 -13.25 7.17 10.72
C ASN A 235 -14.16 6.92 11.94
N GLN A 236 -15.42 6.51 11.71
CA GLN A 236 -16.34 6.10 12.79
C GLN A 236 -15.85 4.82 13.51
N LEU A 237 -15.20 3.90 12.79
CA LEU A 237 -14.65 2.68 13.40
C LEU A 237 -13.46 3.00 14.31
N ASP A 238 -12.61 3.97 13.94
CA ASP A 238 -11.53 4.43 14.83
C ASP A 238 -12.08 5.02 16.14
N SER A 239 -13.23 5.70 16.07
CA SER A 239 -13.89 6.28 17.26
C SER A 239 -14.42 5.21 18.21
N LEU A 240 -14.73 4.00 17.72
CA LEU A 240 -15.16 2.86 18.55
C LEU A 240 -14.07 2.44 19.55
N HIS A 241 -12.79 2.66 19.24
CA HIS A 241 -11.70 2.32 20.16
C HIS A 241 -11.83 3.05 21.50
N GLU A 242 -12.25 4.32 21.49
CA GLU A 242 -12.49 5.11 22.70
C GLU A 242 -13.69 4.59 23.52
N GLU A 243 -14.66 3.93 22.87
CA GLU A 243 -15.82 3.35 23.55
C GLU A 243 -15.49 2.01 24.23
N LEU A 244 -14.65 1.18 23.61
CA LEU A 244 -14.22 -0.14 24.10
C LEU A 244 -13.15 -0.06 25.21
N LEU A 245 -12.45 1.06 25.36
CA LEU A 245 -11.41 1.27 26.38
C LEU A 245 -11.95 1.54 27.79
N LYS A 246 -13.26 1.41 28.01
CA LYS A 246 -13.82 1.51 29.37
C LYS A 246 -13.24 0.37 30.19
N GLN A 247 -12.51 0.72 31.25
CA GLN A 247 -11.72 -0.20 32.09
C GLN A 247 -12.54 -1.31 32.75
N ASP A 248 -13.87 -1.23 32.73
CA ASP A 248 -14.78 -2.18 33.34
C ASP A 248 -15.92 -2.57 32.38
N GLU A 249 -15.61 -3.28 31.28
CA GLU A 249 -16.63 -4.05 30.56
C GLU A 249 -17.09 -5.24 31.42
N LEU A 250 -17.88 -4.95 32.45
CA LEU A 250 -18.59 -5.96 33.25
C LEU A 250 -19.76 -6.52 32.43
N VAL A 251 -19.49 -7.54 31.63
CA VAL A 251 -20.55 -8.35 31.01
C VAL A 251 -20.91 -9.48 31.98
N ASN A 252 -22.02 -9.35 32.70
CA ASN A 252 -22.63 -10.41 33.51
C ASN A 252 -21.67 -11.15 34.47
N GLY A 253 -20.70 -10.45 35.06
CA GLY A 253 -19.78 -11.02 36.05
C GLY A 253 -18.66 -11.90 35.48
N VAL A 254 -18.43 -11.90 34.17
CA VAL A 254 -17.23 -12.52 33.56
C VAL A 254 -16.19 -11.44 33.30
N LEU A 255 -15.07 -11.53 34.01
CA LEU A 255 -13.89 -10.68 33.79
C LEU A 255 -13.31 -10.99 32.39
N ALA A 256 -13.06 -9.97 31.58
CA ALA A 256 -12.24 -10.14 30.39
C ALA A 256 -10.86 -10.68 30.79
N LEU A 257 -10.48 -11.84 30.25
CA LEU A 257 -9.20 -12.49 30.57
C LEU A 257 -8.01 -11.67 30.01
N ASN A 258 -6.96 -11.53 30.82
CA ASN A 258 -5.68 -10.86 30.54
C ASN A 258 -5.70 -9.32 30.61
N HIS A 259 -6.14 -8.74 31.73
CA HIS A 259 -5.76 -7.36 32.03
C HIS A 259 -4.25 -7.29 32.31
N PHE A 260 -3.61 -6.18 31.96
CA PHE A 260 -2.18 -5.92 32.17
C PHE A 260 -1.75 -6.07 33.66
N GLY A 261 -2.70 -6.02 34.60
CA GLY A 261 -2.48 -6.26 36.03
C GLY A 261 -2.38 -7.73 36.44
N ASP A 262 -2.81 -8.68 35.60
CA ASP A 262 -2.80 -10.12 35.89
C ASP A 262 -1.43 -10.76 35.67
N ILE A 263 -0.50 -10.04 35.03
CA ILE A 263 0.92 -10.45 34.95
C ILE A 263 1.61 -10.02 36.25
N SER A 264 1.23 -10.64 37.37
CA SER A 264 2.05 -10.61 38.57
C SER A 264 3.31 -11.43 38.29
N LEU A 265 4.41 -10.75 37.99
CA LEU A 265 5.74 -11.35 37.86
C LEU A 265 6.04 -12.19 39.13
N PRO A 266 6.47 -13.47 39.01
CA PRO A 266 6.50 -14.43 40.11
C PRO A 266 7.57 -14.18 41.20
N TRP A 267 8.29 -13.06 41.14
CA TRP A 267 9.50 -12.82 41.93
C TRP A 267 9.30 -11.94 43.17
N LYS A 268 8.08 -11.49 43.47
CA LYS A 268 7.78 -10.74 44.70
C LYS A 268 6.75 -11.44 45.55
N ARG A 269 7.19 -12.44 46.32
CA ARG A 269 6.62 -12.82 47.63
C ARG A 269 7.54 -13.80 48.36
N PHE A 270 8.62 -13.26 48.92
CA PHE A 270 9.18 -13.77 50.17
C PHE A 270 9.52 -12.58 51.05
N THR A 271 8.60 -12.24 51.94
CA THR A 271 8.92 -11.57 53.20
C THR A 271 8.52 -12.56 54.27
N THR A 272 9.52 -13.21 54.85
CA THR A 272 9.40 -13.98 56.08
C THR A 272 8.97 -13.07 57.23
N ALA A 273 8.27 -13.68 58.19
CA ALA A 273 7.77 -13.09 59.44
C ALA A 273 8.81 -12.26 60.20
#